data_AF-A0A2G9LP79-F1
#
_entry.id   AF-A0A2G9LP79-F1
#
_cell.length_a   1.000
_cell.length_b   1.000
_cell.length_c   1.000
_cell.angle_alpha   90.00
_cell.angle_beta   90.00
_cell.angle_gamma   90.00
#
_symmetry.space_group_name_H-M   'P 1'
#
loop_
_entity.id
_entity.type
_entity.pdbx_description
1 polymer ?
#
loop_
_entity_poly.entity_id
_entity_poly.type
_entity_poly.pdbx_seq_one_letter_code
_entity_poly.pdbx_strand_id
1 'polypeptide(L)'
;KSGVSGGRSRKTAGQKSKGRRQGHGSRSGKAGSRLGRKESWIARIRAQREFLKGLRERKTISDADYKTLYRKSGGGFFRSVRHMKLFIGEHRMVKK
;
A
#
# COMPACT_ATOMS: atom_id res chain seq x y z
N LYS A 1 -8.95 42.75 -1.19
CA LYS A 1 -7.69 42.11 -0.72
C LYS A 1 -7.22 41.12 -1.79
N SER A 2 -6.08 41.36 -2.42
CA SER A 2 -5.49 40.47 -3.44
C SER A 2 -4.91 39.22 -2.75
N GLY A 3 -5.40 38.03 -3.08
CA GLY A 3 -4.88 36.78 -2.51
C GLY A 3 -3.50 36.41 -3.06
N VAL A 4 -2.70 35.70 -2.27
CA VAL A 4 -1.39 35.18 -2.72
C VAL A 4 -1.60 34.06 -3.75
N SER A 5 -0.93 34.15 -4.90
CA SER A 5 -1.07 33.15 -5.97
C SER A 5 -0.37 31.82 -5.64
N GLY A 6 -1.04 30.69 -5.89
CA GLY A 6 -0.53 29.34 -5.63
C GLY A 6 0.37 28.72 -6.73
N GLY A 7 0.71 29.47 -7.78
CA GLY A 7 1.34 28.94 -9.00
C GLY A 7 2.67 28.21 -8.76
N ARG A 8 3.57 28.79 -7.96
CA ARG A 8 4.87 28.19 -7.62
C ARG A 8 4.74 26.90 -6.81
N SER A 9 3.78 26.86 -5.88
CA SER A 9 3.50 25.68 -5.06
C SER A 9 2.97 24.52 -5.91
N ARG A 10 2.04 24.79 -6.84
CA ARG A 10 1.52 23.79 -7.79
C ARG A 10 2.62 23.25 -8.70
N LYS A 11 3.47 24.12 -9.25
CA LYS A 11 4.64 23.71 -10.07
C LYS A 11 5.56 22.76 -9.27
N THR A 12 5.84 23.08 -8.01
CA THR A 12 6.67 22.24 -7.14
C THR A 12 6.00 20.90 -6.81
N ALA A 13 4.70 20.89 -6.51
CA ALA A 13 3.94 19.67 -6.27
C ALA A 13 3.97 18.73 -7.48
N GLY A 14 3.80 19.27 -8.70
CA GLY A 14 3.91 18.50 -9.94
C GLY A 14 5.30 17.88 -10.14
N GLN A 15 6.38 18.59 -9.80
CA GLN A 15 7.74 18.00 -9.86
C GLN A 15 7.93 16.90 -8.80
N LYS A 16 7.41 17.09 -7.58
CA LYS A 16 7.45 16.08 -6.52
C LYS A 16 6.67 14.82 -6.89
N SER A 17 5.50 14.95 -7.50
CA SER A 17 4.69 13.81 -7.97
C SER A 17 5.43 12.96 -9.00
N LYS A 18 6.25 13.57 -9.86
CA LYS A 18 7.14 12.88 -10.80
C LYS A 18 8.38 12.23 -10.15
N GLY A 19 8.55 12.32 -8.83
CA GLY A 19 9.71 11.82 -8.10
C GLY A 19 10.91 12.77 -8.04
N ARG A 20 10.83 13.96 -8.64
CA ARG A 20 11.93 14.97 -8.59
C ARG A 20 11.90 15.75 -7.28
N ARG A 21 13.01 16.41 -6.92
CA ARG A 21 13.15 17.18 -5.66
C ARG A 21 12.85 16.36 -4.40
N GLN A 22 13.24 15.08 -4.42
CA GLN A 22 13.10 14.16 -3.29
C GLN A 22 14.44 13.50 -2.92
N GLY A 23 15.59 13.96 -3.40
CA GLY A 23 16.91 13.40 -3.04
C GLY A 23 17.34 13.77 -1.62
N HIS A 24 18.36 13.11 -1.07
CA HIS A 24 18.79 13.25 0.33
C HIS A 24 19.03 14.71 0.76
N GLY A 25 19.73 15.52 -0.05
CA GLY A 25 19.99 16.94 0.27
C GLY A 25 18.75 17.84 0.30
N SER A 26 17.62 17.40 -0.26
CA SER A 26 16.33 18.12 -0.18
C SER A 26 15.45 17.66 0.99
N ARG A 27 15.89 16.63 1.73
CA ARG A 27 15.13 16.06 2.85
C ARG A 27 15.71 16.59 4.15
N SER A 28 14.87 17.24 4.94
CA SER A 28 15.17 17.54 6.34
C SER A 28 14.40 16.56 7.24
N GLY A 29 15.02 16.14 8.35
CA GLY A 29 14.41 15.25 9.35
C GLY A 29 14.71 13.76 9.18
N LYS A 30 14.38 12.97 10.22
CA LYS A 30 14.59 11.52 10.28
C LYS A 30 13.66 10.78 9.31
N ALA A 31 14.06 9.59 8.85
CA ALA A 31 13.27 8.81 7.88
C ALA A 31 11.84 8.52 8.33
N GLY A 32 11.64 8.19 9.60
CA GLY A 32 10.32 7.89 10.18
C GLY A 32 9.41 9.10 10.40
N SER A 33 9.92 10.33 10.27
CA SER A 33 9.11 11.55 10.42
C SER A 33 8.25 11.85 9.19
N ARG A 34 8.65 11.34 8.01
CA ARG A 34 7.92 11.55 6.75
C ARG A 34 6.76 10.57 6.59
N LEU A 35 6.95 9.34 7.05
CA LEU A 35 5.95 8.29 7.12
C LEU A 35 6.29 7.38 8.30
N GLY A 36 5.38 7.29 9.26
CA GLY A 36 5.62 6.52 10.47
C GLY A 36 5.67 5.01 10.21
N ARG A 37 6.43 4.27 11.05
CA ARG A 37 6.49 2.79 10.98
C ARG A 37 5.09 2.16 11.14
N LYS A 38 4.32 2.62 12.13
CA LYS A 38 2.95 2.13 12.41
C LYS A 38 2.00 2.47 11.27
N GLU A 39 2.05 3.69 10.74
CA GLU A 39 1.23 4.12 9.62
C GLU A 39 1.51 3.29 8.36
N SER A 40 2.79 3.07 8.04
CA SER A 40 3.22 2.19 6.94
C SER A 40 2.69 0.76 7.09
N TRP A 41 2.76 0.22 8.31
CA TRP A 41 2.23 -1.11 8.63
C TRP A 41 0.71 -1.17 8.43
N ILE A 42 -0.01 -0.17 8.95
CA ILE A 42 -1.47 -0.06 8.81
C ILE A 42 -1.89 0.03 7.35
N ALA A 43 -1.23 0.87 6.55
CA ALA A 43 -1.54 1.02 5.13
C ALA A 43 -1.35 -0.30 4.37
N ARG A 44 -0.24 -1.00 4.63
CA ARG A 44 0.06 -2.30 4.00
C ARG A 44 -0.95 -3.37 4.38
N ILE A 45 -1.27 -3.53 5.66
CA ILE A 45 -2.18 -4.60 6.11
C ILE A 45 -3.62 -4.34 5.64
N ARG A 46 -4.07 -3.08 5.63
CA ARG A 46 -5.40 -2.71 5.12
C ARG A 46 -5.54 -3.03 3.64
N ALA A 47 -4.55 -2.67 2.82
CA ALA A 47 -4.56 -3.00 1.39
C ALA A 47 -4.61 -4.52 1.13
N GLN A 48 -3.89 -5.32 1.92
CA GLN A 48 -3.94 -6.78 1.81
C GLN A 48 -5.31 -7.34 2.21
N ARG A 49 -5.86 -6.89 3.34
CA ARG A 49 -7.16 -7.36 3.83
C ARG A 49 -8.32 -6.96 2.93
N GLU A 50 -8.30 -5.75 2.39
CA GLU A 50 -9.32 -5.27 1.45
C GLU A 50 -9.32 -6.11 0.17
N PHE A 51 -8.13 -6.44 -0.34
CA PHE A 51 -8.01 -7.34 -1.48
C PHE A 51 -8.56 -8.74 -1.19
N LEU A 52 -8.24 -9.32 -0.03
CA LEU A 52 -8.79 -10.62 0.38
C LEU A 52 -10.31 -10.59 0.57
N LYS A 53 -10.84 -9.52 1.14
CA LYS A 53 -12.28 -9.30 1.30
C LYS A 53 -12.96 -9.32 -0.08
N GLY A 54 -12.44 -8.58 -1.05
CA GLY A 54 -12.98 -8.59 -2.42
C GLY A 54 -12.90 -9.96 -3.11
N LEU A 55 -11.85 -10.76 -2.85
CA LEU A 55 -11.78 -12.14 -3.37
C LEU A 55 -12.82 -13.07 -2.73
N ARG A 56 -13.09 -12.90 -1.44
CA ARG A 56 -14.13 -13.66 -0.72
C ARG A 56 -15.53 -13.29 -1.21
N GLU A 57 -15.81 -12.00 -1.39
CA GLU A 57 -17.10 -11.51 -1.90
C GLU A 57 -17.40 -12.03 -3.30
N ARG A 58 -16.38 -12.08 -4.18
CA ARG A 58 -16.47 -12.69 -5.52
C ARG A 58 -16.45 -14.22 -5.51
N LYS A 59 -16.39 -14.86 -4.34
CA LYS A 59 -16.27 -16.33 -4.16
C LYS A 59 -15.11 -16.95 -4.93
N THR A 60 -14.07 -16.17 -5.25
CA THR A 60 -12.89 -16.62 -5.99
C THR A 60 -12.01 -17.54 -5.15
N ILE A 61 -12.05 -17.41 -3.82
CA ILE A 61 -11.30 -18.24 -2.87
C ILE A 61 -12.27 -18.96 -1.92
N SER A 62 -11.85 -20.08 -1.34
CA SER A 62 -12.62 -20.74 -0.28
C SER A 62 -12.56 -19.94 1.03
N ASP A 63 -13.53 -20.15 1.93
CA ASP A 63 -13.53 -19.52 3.24
C ASP A 63 -12.33 -19.99 4.11
N ALA A 64 -11.92 -21.24 3.94
CA ALA A 64 -10.74 -21.81 4.59
C ALA A 64 -9.45 -21.11 4.11
N ASP A 65 -9.30 -20.92 2.79
CA ASP A 65 -8.15 -20.22 2.22
C ASP A 65 -8.12 -18.76 2.64
N TYR A 66 -9.27 -18.09 2.64
CA TYR A 66 -9.39 -16.72 3.14
C TYR A 66 -8.87 -16.58 4.57
N LYS A 67 -9.30 -17.46 5.49
CA LYS A 67 -8.85 -17.46 6.90
C LYS A 67 -7.34 -17.64 7.00
N THR A 68 -6.77 -18.57 6.23
CA THR A 68 -5.32 -18.82 6.19
C THR A 68 -4.54 -17.61 5.68
N LEU A 69 -4.98 -17.03 4.55
CA LEU A 69 -4.35 -15.86 3.95
C LEU A 69 -4.48 -14.61 4.84
N TYR A 70 -5.61 -14.45 5.54
CA TYR A 70 -5.84 -13.34 6.47
C TYR A 70 -4.90 -13.41 7.68
N ARG A 71 -4.72 -14.60 8.28
CA ARG A 71 -3.76 -14.83 9.37
C ARG A 71 -2.32 -14.58 8.90
N LYS A 72 -1.92 -15.10 7.74
CA LYS A 72 -0.59 -14.86 7.14
C LYS A 72 -0.34 -13.38 6.87
N SER A 73 -1.35 -12.65 6.40
CA SER A 73 -1.28 -11.19 6.22
C SER A 73 -1.02 -10.49 7.55
N GLY A 74 -1.77 -10.84 8.60
CA GLY A 74 -1.59 -10.32 9.96
C GLY A 74 -0.20 -10.56 10.53
N GLY A 75 0.42 -11.70 10.22
CA GLY A 75 1.79 -12.03 10.59
C GLY A 75 2.88 -11.35 9.76
N GLY A 76 2.53 -10.56 8.73
CA GLY A 76 3.51 -9.85 7.91
C GLY A 76 4.22 -10.70 6.85
N PHE A 77 3.71 -11.89 6.56
CA PHE A 77 4.26 -12.78 5.52
C PHE A 77 4.26 -12.12 4.13
N PHE A 78 3.25 -11.30 3.83
CA PHE A 78 3.14 -10.62 2.54
C PHE A 78 3.79 -9.24 2.56
N ARG A 79 4.67 -9.00 1.58
CA ARG A 79 5.35 -7.71 1.33
C ARG A 79 4.43 -6.70 0.64
N SER A 80 3.54 -7.17 -0.23
CA SER A 80 2.60 -6.37 -1.01
C SER A 80 1.41 -7.22 -1.47
N VAL A 81 0.38 -6.57 -2.03
CA VAL A 81 -0.75 -7.28 -2.66
C VAL A 81 -0.27 -8.15 -3.83
N ARG A 82 0.75 -7.72 -4.59
CA ARG A 82 1.35 -8.52 -5.65
C ARG A 82 1.98 -9.81 -5.11
N HIS A 83 2.72 -9.74 -4.00
CA HIS A 83 3.28 -10.94 -3.37
C HIS A 83 2.18 -11.94 -2.98
N MET A 84 1.08 -11.44 -2.44
CA MET A 84 -0.08 -12.26 -2.09
C MET A 84 -0.75 -12.88 -3.32
N LYS A 85 -0.90 -12.15 -4.43
CA LYS A 85 -1.42 -12.71 -5.69
C LYS A 85 -0.56 -13.86 -6.23
N LEU A 86 0.76 -13.69 -6.20
CA LEU A 86 1.70 -14.73 -6.63
C LEU A 86 1.54 -16.00 -5.78
N PHE A 87 1.48 -15.83 -4.45
CA PHE A 87 1.27 -16.94 -3.52
C PHE A 87 -0.05 -17.68 -3.77
N ILE A 88 -1.15 -16.95 -3.98
CA ILE A 88 -2.48 -17.52 -4.29
C ILE A 88 -2.43 -18.34 -5.60
N GLY A 89 -1.75 -17.83 -6.63
CA GLY A 89 -1.61 -18.51 -7.91
C GLY A 89 -0.76 -19.79 -7.80
N GLU A 90 0.36 -19.71 -7.09
CA GLU A 90 1.26 -20.84 -6.86
C GLU A 90 0.57 -21.98 -6.09
N HIS A 91 -0.24 -21.64 -5.08
CA HIS A 91 -0.95 -22.61 -4.23
C HIS A 91 -2.30 -23.02 -4.80
N ARG A 92 -2.64 -22.60 -6.04
CA ARG A 92 -3.91 -22.90 -6.73
C ARG A 92 -5.15 -22.65 -5.87
N MET A 93 -5.13 -21.61 -5.05
CA MET A 93 -6.23 -21.25 -4.13
C MET A 93 -7.40 -20.54 -4.81
N VAL A 94 -7.38 -20.45 -6.15
CA VAL A 94 -8.42 -19.82 -6.97
C VAL A 94 -9.38 -20.89 -7.44
N LYS A 95 -10.66 -20.74 -7.08
CA LYS A 95 -11.75 -21.52 -7.68
C LYS A 95 -11.88 -21.12 -9.15
N LYS A 96 -11.89 -22.12 -10.02
CA LYS A 96 -12.26 -21.95 -11.44
C LYS A 96 -13.70 -21.45 -11.54
#